data_AF-A0A151XDN2-F1
#
_entry.id   AF-A0A151XDN2-F1
#
_cell.length_a   1.000
_cell.length_b   1.000
_cell.length_c   1.000
_cell.angle_alpha   90.00
_cell.angle_beta   90.00
_cell.angle_gamma   90.00
#
_symmetry.space_group_name_H-M   'P 1'
#
loop_
_entity.id
_entity.type
_entity.pdbx_description
1 polymer ?
#
loop_
_entity_poly.entity_id
_entity_poly.type
_entity_poly.pdbx_seq_one_letter_code
_entity_poly.pdbx_strand_id
1 'polypeptide(L)'
;LSVLKLVHYTRVDRHTALSNVNFKEFRRFVKSFTDHLYVQCLVQGNVTLDDVIETIQQCLKIINCGPLFSNTVQQMRVVQIPLGVSYCKLKNINETNPTSAVINYYQIGITSI
;
A
#
# COMPACT_ATOMS: atom_id res chain seq x y z
N LEU A 1 -12.33 -4.11 4.31
CA LEU A 1 -11.40 -4.92 5.15
C LEU A 1 -10.29 -4.11 5.85
N SER A 2 -10.23 -2.79 5.73
CA SER A 2 -9.12 -2.00 6.30
C SER A 2 -8.91 -2.16 7.81
N VAL A 3 -9.97 -2.49 8.56
CA VAL A 3 -9.92 -2.80 10.01
C VAL A 3 -8.97 -3.95 10.36
N LEU A 4 -8.69 -4.84 9.41
CA LEU A 4 -7.79 -5.98 9.62
C LEU A 4 -6.33 -5.66 9.26
N LYS A 5 -6.03 -4.50 8.66
CA LYS A 5 -4.65 -4.15 8.31
C LYS A 5 -3.92 -3.68 9.57
N LEU A 6 -2.71 -4.20 9.81
CA LEU A 6 -1.89 -3.78 10.96
C LEU A 6 -1.56 -2.28 10.91
N VAL A 7 -1.26 -1.76 9.73
CA VAL A 7 -1.05 -0.32 9.50
C VAL A 7 -2.11 0.16 8.51
N HIS A 8 -2.94 1.09 8.96
CA HIS A 8 -3.96 1.71 8.14
C HIS A 8 -4.16 3.17 8.51
N TYR A 9 -4.02 4.06 7.53
CA TYR A 9 -4.40 5.47 7.65
C TYR A 9 -5.78 5.68 7.05
N THR A 10 -6.71 6.16 7.87
CA THR A 10 -8.09 6.49 7.47
C THR A 10 -8.11 7.69 6.52
N ARG A 11 -9.26 7.97 5.91
CA ARG A 11 -9.42 9.17 5.07
C ARG A 11 -9.23 10.46 5.87
N VAL A 12 -9.66 10.46 7.13
CA VAL A 12 -9.50 11.60 8.05
C VAL A 12 -8.02 11.80 8.35
N ASP A 13 -7.28 10.74 8.71
CA ASP A 13 -5.84 10.84 8.98
C ASP A 13 -5.08 11.41 7.78
N ARG A 14 -5.38 10.91 6.58
CA ARG A 14 -4.76 11.39 5.34
C ARG A 14 -5.11 12.84 5.06
N HIS A 15 -6.38 13.22 5.21
CA HIS A 15 -6.82 14.59 5.01
C HIS A 15 -6.07 15.53 5.96
N THR A 16 -6.09 15.24 7.26
CA THR A 16 -5.40 16.04 8.28
C THR A 16 -3.91 16.14 8.03
N ALA A 17 -3.25 15.05 7.64
CA ALA A 17 -1.83 15.06 7.31
C ALA A 17 -1.54 15.95 6.08
N LEU A 18 -2.35 15.84 5.03
CA LEU A 18 -2.17 16.60 3.79
C LEU A 18 -2.51 18.08 3.94
N SER A 19 -3.46 18.45 4.80
CA SER A 19 -3.82 19.85 5.06
C SER A 19 -2.65 20.69 5.57
N ASN A 20 -1.64 20.05 6.17
CA ASN A 20 -0.46 20.72 6.72
C ASN A 20 0.75 20.74 5.77
N VAL A 21 0.68 20.07 4.61
CA VAL A 21 1.81 19.98 3.67
C VAL A 21 1.82 21.19 2.74
N ASN A 22 2.91 21.96 2.74
CA ASN A 22 3.09 23.04 1.78
C ASN A 22 3.88 22.61 0.53
N PHE A 23 3.88 23.46 -0.49
CA PHE A 23 4.55 23.18 -1.78
C PHE A 23 6.06 22.93 -1.64
N LYS A 24 6.74 23.63 -0.73
CA LYS A 24 8.19 23.47 -0.51
C LYS A 24 8.49 22.09 0.07
N GLU A 25 7.70 21.64 1.04
CA GLU A 25 7.81 20.31 1.64
C GLU A 25 7.51 19.22 0.61
N PHE A 26 6.46 19.39 -0.19
CA PHE A 26 6.13 18.47 -1.27
C PHE A 26 7.27 18.37 -2.29
N ARG A 27 7.85 19.49 -2.72
CA ARG A 27 8.99 19.49 -3.65
C ARG A 27 10.22 18.79 -3.06
N ARG A 28 10.47 18.96 -1.75
CA ARG A 28 11.55 18.25 -1.06
C ARG A 28 11.28 16.76 -1.02
N PHE A 29 10.05 16.35 -0.70
CA PHE A 29 9.63 14.95 -0.71
C PHE A 29 9.81 14.31 -2.08
N VAL A 30 9.32 14.94 -3.16
CA VAL A 30 9.46 14.41 -4.53
C VAL A 30 10.91 14.18 -4.90
N LYS A 31 11.81 15.10 -4.51
CA LYS A 31 13.25 14.94 -4.76
C LYS A 31 13.85 13.75 -4.02
N SER A 32 13.48 13.55 -2.75
CA SER A 32 14.04 12.47 -1.94
C SER A 32 13.35 11.12 -2.11
N PHE A 33 12.15 11.10 -2.69
CA PHE A 33 11.31 9.90 -2.78
C PHE A 33 11.98 8.78 -3.60
N THR A 34 12.72 9.14 -4.64
CA THR A 34 13.41 8.21 -5.52
C THR A 34 14.84 7.91 -5.10
N ASP A 35 15.35 8.49 -4.01
CA ASP A 35 16.76 8.31 -3.60
C ASP A 35 17.07 6.85 -3.26
N HIS A 36 16.12 6.13 -2.66
CA HIS A 36 16.31 4.74 -2.21
C HIS A 36 15.04 3.92 -2.46
N LEU A 37 15.07 3.02 -3.44
CA LEU A 37 13.92 2.23 -3.85
C LEU A 37 14.25 0.74 -3.95
N TYR A 38 13.23 -0.09 -3.77
CA TYR A 38 13.25 -1.48 -4.16
C TYR A 38 12.32 -1.62 -5.36
N VAL A 39 12.87 -2.03 -6.51
CA VAL A 39 12.12 -2.16 -7.76
C VAL A 39 11.87 -3.64 -8.02
N GLN A 40 10.60 -4.03 -8.01
CA GLN A 40 10.15 -5.35 -8.42
C GLN A 40 9.28 -5.20 -9.66
N CYS A 41 9.62 -5.92 -10.73
CA CYS A 41 8.88 -5.89 -11.99
C CYS A 41 8.52 -7.31 -12.43
N LEU A 42 7.33 -7.45 -13.01
CA LEU A 42 6.90 -8.64 -13.75
C LEU A 42 6.88 -8.26 -15.22
N VAL A 43 7.60 -9.01 -16.06
CA VAL A 43 7.53 -8.86 -17.52
C VAL A 43 6.96 -10.13 -18.11
N GLN A 44 5.93 -9.98 -18.94
CA GLN A 44 5.20 -11.09 -19.51
C GLN A 44 4.75 -10.71 -20.93
N GLY A 45 4.92 -11.64 -21.88
CA GLY A 45 4.52 -11.45 -23.27
C GLY A 45 5.54 -12.06 -24.23
N ASN A 46 5.40 -11.71 -25.51
CA ASN A 46 6.35 -12.10 -26.54
C ASN A 46 7.55 -11.15 -26.54
N VAL A 47 8.45 -11.34 -25.57
CA VAL A 47 9.69 -10.56 -25.40
C VAL A 47 10.86 -11.51 -25.17
N THR A 48 12.03 -11.14 -25.66
CA THR A 48 13.24 -11.92 -25.38
C THR A 48 13.83 -11.51 -24.04
N LEU A 49 14.70 -12.35 -23.46
CA LEU A 49 15.39 -12.03 -22.21
C LEU A 49 16.26 -10.77 -22.35
N ASP A 50 16.89 -10.60 -23.50
CA ASP A 50 17.78 -9.46 -23.78
C ASP A 50 16.99 -8.15 -23.82
N ASP A 51 15.83 -8.14 -24.51
CA ASP A 51 14.93 -6.97 -24.53
C ASP A 51 14.50 -6.57 -23.11
N VAL A 52 14.22 -7.56 -22.26
CA VAL A 52 13.80 -7.37 -20.86
C VAL A 52 14.92 -6.74 -20.04
N ILE A 53 16.13 -7.31 -20.12
CA ILE A 53 17.29 -6.81 -19.38
C ILE A 53 17.62 -5.38 -19.81
N GLU A 54 17.65 -5.11 -21.11
CA GLU A 54 17.94 -3.77 -21.62
C GLU A 54 16.89 -2.75 -21.13
N THR A 55 15.61 -3.08 -21.28
CA THR A 55 14.51 -2.21 -20.87
C THR A 55 14.56 -1.91 -19.37
N ILE A 56 14.76 -2.93 -18.53
CA ILE A 56 14.86 -2.76 -17.07
C ILE A 56 16.07 -1.89 -16.71
N GLN A 57 17.22 -2.13 -17.34
CA GLN A 57 18.42 -1.31 -17.11
C GLN A 57 18.22 0.16 -17.50
N GLN A 58 17.55 0.43 -18.62
CA GLN A 58 17.21 1.79 -19.04
C GLN A 58 16.28 2.47 -18.02
N CYS A 59 15.23 1.77 -17.57
CA CYS A 59 14.33 2.28 -16.52
C CYS A 59 15.06 2.58 -15.21
N LEU A 60 15.95 1.69 -14.75
CA LEU A 60 16.72 1.90 -13.53
C LEU A 60 17.70 3.09 -13.66
N LYS A 61 18.28 3.30 -14.83
CA LYS A 61 19.13 4.48 -15.11
C LYS A 61 18.34 5.80 -15.04
N ILE A 62 17.09 5.81 -15.51
CA ILE A 62 16.22 7.00 -15.46
C ILE A 62 15.82 7.31 -14.02
N ILE A 63 15.46 6.29 -13.24
CA ILE A 63 15.07 6.45 -11.84
C ILE A 63 16.28 6.85 -10.98
N ASN A 64 17.46 6.30 -11.29
CA ASN A 64 18.73 6.58 -10.62
C ASN A 64 18.65 6.48 -9.08
N CYS A 65 17.98 5.45 -8.58
CA CYS A 65 17.80 5.20 -7.15
C CYS A 65 18.94 4.35 -6.58
N GLY A 66 19.34 4.64 -5.34
CA GLY A 66 20.10 3.72 -4.51
C GLY A 66 19.24 2.55 -4.01
N PRO A 67 19.88 1.52 -3.43
CA PRO A 67 19.15 0.39 -2.84
C PRO A 67 18.34 0.83 -1.63
N LEU A 68 17.16 0.22 -1.45
CA LEU A 68 16.36 0.37 -0.25
C LEU A 68 17.09 -0.18 0.98
N PHE A 69 16.95 0.48 2.13
CA PHE A 69 17.55 0.01 3.38
C PHE A 69 16.92 -1.31 3.83
N SER A 70 17.75 -2.24 4.31
CA SER A 70 17.37 -3.62 4.66
C SER A 70 16.26 -3.74 5.71
N ASN A 71 16.08 -2.71 6.55
CA ASN A 71 15.06 -2.65 7.59
C ASN A 71 13.74 -1.97 7.15
N THR A 72 13.64 -1.51 5.90
CA THR A 72 12.50 -0.68 5.44
C THR A 72 11.44 -1.48 4.69
N VAL A 73 11.73 -2.73 4.30
CA VAL A 73 10.75 -3.59 3.62
C VAL A 73 9.68 -4.04 4.62
N GLN A 74 8.64 -3.24 4.78
CA GLN A 74 7.51 -3.59 5.61
C GLN A 74 6.57 -4.52 4.82
N GLN A 75 6.55 -5.80 5.21
CA GLN A 75 5.54 -6.72 4.69
C GLN A 75 4.15 -6.30 5.15
N MET A 76 3.18 -6.39 4.23
CA MET A 76 1.78 -6.15 4.56
C MET A 76 1.31 -7.22 5.54
N ARG A 77 0.92 -6.80 6.74
CA ARG A 77 0.44 -7.70 7.80
C ARG A 77 -1.04 -7.48 8.05
N VAL A 78 -1.74 -8.58 8.27
CA VAL A 78 -3.17 -8.62 8.63
C VAL A 78 -3.28 -9.12 10.06
N VAL A 79 -4.21 -8.57 10.83
CA VAL A 79 -4.49 -8.96 12.20
C VAL A 79 -5.09 -10.37 12.22
N GLN A 80 -4.64 -11.20 13.16
CA GLN A 80 -5.26 -12.48 13.46
C GLN A 80 -6.51 -12.24 14.32
N ILE A 81 -7.67 -12.65 13.81
CA ILE A 81 -8.94 -12.55 14.52
C ILE A 81 -8.95 -13.63 15.62
N PRO A 82 -9.36 -13.30 16.86
CA PRO A 82 -9.52 -14.28 17.91
C PRO A 82 -10.48 -15.40 17.52
N LEU A 83 -10.26 -16.61 18.06
CA LEU A 83 -11.17 -17.73 17.85
C LEU A 83 -12.58 -17.38 18.34
N GLY A 84 -13.59 -17.75 17.54
CA GLY A 84 -15.00 -17.42 17.80
C GLY A 84 -15.54 -16.42 16.79
N VAL A 85 -16.58 -15.68 17.18
CA VAL A 85 -17.27 -14.72 16.32
C VAL A 85 -17.00 -13.30 16.80
N SER A 86 -16.52 -12.44 15.89
CA SER A 86 -16.35 -11.01 16.13
C SER A 86 -17.36 -10.23 15.28
N TYR A 87 -18.00 -9.23 15.89
CA TYR A 87 -18.94 -8.36 15.19
C TYR A 87 -18.59 -6.89 15.43
N CYS A 88 -18.67 -6.10 14.37
CA CYS A 88 -18.51 -4.65 14.42
C CYS A 88 -19.71 -4.00 13.74
N LYS A 89 -20.45 -3.18 14.49
CA LYS A 89 -21.60 -2.43 13.98
C LYS A 89 -21.28 -0.95 14.05
N LEU A 90 -21.32 -0.28 12.91
CA LEU A 90 -21.16 1.15 12.80
C LEU A 90 -22.49 1.77 12.35
N LYS A 91 -22.83 2.93 12.92
CA LYS A 91 -23.95 3.73 12.44
C LYS A 91 -23.61 4.26 11.05
N ASN A 92 -24.60 4.31 10.16
CA ASN A 92 -24.39 4.92 8.84
C ASN A 92 -23.97 6.37 9.01
N ILE A 93 -22.84 6.73 8.39
CA ILE A 93 -22.29 8.08 8.40
C ILE A 93 -23.04 8.95 7.37
N ASN A 94 -23.59 8.35 6.32
CA ASN A 94 -24.44 9.05 5.37
C ASN A 94 -25.91 8.97 5.80
N GLU A 95 -26.38 9.97 6.52
CA GLU A 95 -27.75 10.04 7.04
C GLU A 95 -28.83 10.06 5.95
N THR A 96 -28.47 10.44 4.72
CA THR A 96 -29.39 10.48 3.57
C THR A 96 -29.56 9.12 2.88
N ASN A 97 -28.70 8.15 3.19
CA ASN A 97 -28.78 6.82 2.61
C ASN A 97 -29.39 5.83 3.63
N PRO A 98 -30.60 5.30 3.41
CA PRO A 98 -31.22 4.35 4.33
C PRO A 98 -30.65 2.93 4.21
N THR A 99 -29.81 2.65 3.21
CA THR A 99 -29.30 1.30 2.95
C THR A 99 -28.25 0.88 3.98
N SER A 100 -28.44 -0.31 4.54
CA SER A 100 -27.43 -1.01 5.33
C SER A 100 -26.62 -1.97 4.47
N ALA A 101 -25.35 -2.16 4.81
CA ALA A 101 -24.50 -3.20 4.24
C ALA A 101 -23.95 -4.11 5.34
N VAL A 102 -23.88 -5.41 5.07
CA VAL A 102 -23.24 -6.40 5.94
C VAL A 102 -22.08 -7.03 5.17
N ILE A 103 -20.92 -7.09 5.81
CA ILE A 103 -19.73 -7.73 5.25
C ILE A 103 -19.34 -8.86 6.20
N ASN A 104 -19.38 -10.10 5.68
CA ASN A 104 -18.89 -11.27 6.40
C ASN A 104 -17.46 -11.56 5.95
N TYR A 105 -16.58 -11.85 6.91
CA TYR A 105 -15.19 -12.22 6.65
C TYR A 105 -14.81 -13.42 7.51
N TYR A 106 -14.21 -14.43 6.87
CA TYR A 106 -13.80 -15.67 7.51
C TYR A 106 -12.29 -15.84 7.33
N GLN A 107 -11.54 -15.91 8.43
CA GLN A 107 -10.09 -16.13 8.40
C GLN A 107 -9.80 -17.62 8.64
N ILE A 108 -9.18 -18.28 7.65
CA ILE A 108 -8.99 -19.75 7.65
C ILE A 108 -7.54 -20.14 8.04
N GLY A 109 -6.61 -19.19 8.10
CA GLY A 109 -5.22 -19.43 8.52
C GLY A 109 -4.23 -18.45 7.90
N ILE A 110 -2.94 -18.76 8.00
CA ILE A 110 -1.88 -18.02 7.33
C ILE A 110 -1.78 -18.55 5.90
N THR A 111 -2.05 -17.69 4.93
CA THR A 111 -1.72 -17.96 3.53
C THR A 111 -0.39 -17.28 3.24
N SER A 112 0.67 -18.06 3.04
CA SER A 112 1.89 -17.52 2.41
C SER A 112 1.57 -17.27 0.94
N ILE A 113 1.74 -16.02 0.49
CA ILE A 113 1.74 -15.66 -0.93
C ILE A 113 3.19 -15.63 -1.39
#